data_AF-A0A1N6LHI8-F1
#
_entry.id   AF-A0A1N6LHI8-F1
#
_cell.length_a   1.000
_cell.length_b   1.000
_cell.length_c   1.000
_cell.angle_alpha   90.00
_cell.angle_beta   90.00
_cell.angle_gamma   90.00
#
_symmetry.space_group_name_H-M   'P 1'
#
loop_
_entity.id
_entity.type
_entity.pdbx_description
1 polymer ?
#
loop_
_entity_poly.entity_id
_entity_poly.type
_entity_poly.pdbx_seq_one_letter_code
_entity_poly.pdbx_strand_id
1 'polypeptide(L)'
;MRRYTTVRIAIFSMILQSALSLVSFASFVRAYRHASASLYAAYPVAQRWLWLIALLWSLVTLISGLALLRGRGWGRVSYACAACLALLAYFIVAPWPLALCAVPVAEATTAVLFSRAGTHYLRDDAARHNAASGWRARFATLCFVLSSTLLYLTHLTMCTTAGWIVRVLPGWPAWTTLIASTVLIAVGALLSQKGSRVWRSGVALMVFVVVDAFALLGYLPYAPALARYLGPAYRPYDMLWGVAIALTSIIGALALTMLQMSRVPRPRAPLTMPDYL
;
A
#
# COMPACT_ATOMS: atom_id res chain seq x y z
N MET A 1 16.14 19.27 8.50
CA MET A 1 15.84 18.17 7.55
C MET A 1 14.32 18.07 7.35
N ARG A 2 13.79 18.31 6.14
CA ARG A 2 12.35 18.20 5.87
C ARG A 2 11.92 16.73 5.82
N ARG A 3 10.85 16.37 6.53
CA ARG A 3 10.28 15.01 6.53
C ARG A 3 9.16 14.94 5.49
N TYR A 4 9.44 14.36 4.33
CA TYR A 4 8.48 14.12 3.25
C TYR A 4 7.55 12.93 3.55
N THR A 5 6.89 12.96 4.71
CA THR A 5 6.14 11.83 5.30
C THR A 5 5.06 11.29 4.35
N THR A 6 4.17 12.14 3.87
CA THR A 6 3.04 11.74 2.99
C THR A 6 3.53 11.11 1.69
N VAL A 7 4.56 11.70 1.06
CA VAL A 7 5.14 11.18 -0.20
C VAL A 7 5.77 9.81 0.03
N ARG A 8 6.50 9.63 1.14
CA ARG A 8 7.11 8.34 1.49
C ARG A 8 6.07 7.27 1.75
N ILE A 9 5.00 7.60 2.47
CA ILE A 9 3.88 6.68 2.71
C ILE A 9 3.27 6.26 1.37
N ALA A 10 2.93 7.20 0.50
CA ALA A 10 2.36 6.88 -0.82
C ALA A 10 3.27 5.96 -1.65
N ILE A 11 4.57 6.25 -1.73
CA ILE A 11 5.53 5.42 -2.47
C ILE A 11 5.65 4.01 -1.86
N PHE A 12 5.79 3.90 -0.54
CA PHE A 12 5.93 2.60 0.13
C PHE A 12 4.64 1.78 0.05
N SER A 13 3.48 2.41 0.22
CA SER A 13 2.17 1.75 0.05
C SER A 13 2.00 1.23 -1.37
N MET A 14 2.35 2.03 -2.38
CA MET A 14 2.31 1.60 -3.77
C MET A 14 3.20 0.39 -4.02
N ILE A 15 4.45 0.39 -3.52
CA ILE A 15 5.37 -0.74 -3.65
C ILE A 15 4.83 -1.99 -2.95
N LEU A 16 4.36 -1.84 -1.71
CA LEU A 16 3.87 -2.95 -0.91
C LEU A 16 2.62 -3.58 -1.55
N GLN A 17 1.65 -2.76 -1.96
CA GLN A 17 0.44 -3.22 -2.65
C GLN A 17 0.77 -3.99 -3.94
N SER A 18 1.71 -3.46 -4.72
CA SER A 18 2.14 -4.08 -5.98
C SER A 18 2.87 -5.40 -5.75
N ALA A 19 3.77 -5.44 -4.75
CA ALA A 19 4.49 -6.66 -4.38
C ALA A 19 3.52 -7.75 -3.89
N LEU A 20 2.55 -7.39 -3.05
CA LEU A 20 1.53 -8.31 -2.55
C LEU A 20 0.61 -8.83 -3.66
N SER A 21 0.23 -7.98 -4.62
CA SER A 21 -0.52 -8.40 -5.80
C SER A 21 0.26 -9.41 -6.64
N LEU A 22 1.57 -9.18 -6.85
CA LEU A 22 2.44 -10.13 -7.56
C LEU A 22 2.61 -11.45 -6.80
N VAL A 23 2.75 -11.41 -5.48
CA VAL A 23 2.81 -12.62 -4.63
C VAL A 23 1.51 -13.39 -4.70
N SER A 24 0.37 -12.69 -4.67
CA SER A 24 -0.96 -13.30 -4.83
C SER A 24 -1.08 -14.01 -6.19
N PHE A 25 -0.70 -13.33 -7.26
CA PHE A 25 -0.68 -13.90 -8.62
C PHE A 25 0.25 -15.12 -8.73
N ALA A 26 1.48 -15.01 -8.24
CA ALA A 26 2.45 -16.11 -8.24
C ALA A 26 1.95 -17.32 -7.43
N SER A 27 1.29 -17.07 -6.30
CA SER A 27 0.69 -18.12 -5.47
C SER A 27 -0.45 -18.82 -6.20
N PHE A 28 -1.29 -18.07 -6.93
CA PHE A 28 -2.34 -18.63 -7.78
C PHE A 28 -1.76 -19.49 -8.89
N VAL A 29 -0.78 -18.98 -9.65
CA VAL A 29 -0.12 -19.74 -10.73
C VAL A 29 0.54 -21.01 -10.19
N ARG A 30 1.20 -20.94 -9.03
CA ARG A 30 1.84 -22.11 -8.40
C ARG A 30 0.81 -23.16 -8.00
N ALA A 31 -0.26 -22.76 -7.32
CA ALA A 31 -1.30 -23.67 -6.84
C ALA A 31 -2.01 -24.40 -8.00
N TYR A 32 -2.10 -23.76 -9.16
CA TYR A 32 -2.81 -24.28 -10.32
C TYR A 32 -1.90 -24.68 -11.48
N ARG A 33 -0.59 -24.88 -11.26
CA ARG A 33 0.40 -25.17 -12.31
C ARG A 33 -0.02 -26.34 -13.22
N HIS A 34 -0.54 -27.41 -12.62
CA HIS A 34 -0.93 -28.65 -13.31
C HIS A 34 -2.36 -28.64 -13.88
N ALA A 35 -3.19 -27.66 -13.49
CA ALA A 35 -4.56 -27.48 -13.98
C ALA A 35 -4.72 -26.14 -14.72
N SER A 36 -3.62 -25.47 -15.05
CA SER A 36 -3.63 -24.07 -15.51
C SER A 36 -4.38 -23.89 -16.82
N ALA A 37 -4.27 -24.83 -17.76
CA ALA A 37 -4.99 -24.78 -19.03
C ALA A 37 -6.51 -24.96 -18.87
N SER A 38 -6.95 -25.91 -18.04
CA SER A 38 -8.37 -26.15 -17.78
C SER A 38 -9.00 -25.06 -16.90
N LEU A 39 -8.26 -24.53 -15.93
CA LEU A 39 -8.69 -23.37 -15.15
C LEU A 39 -8.79 -22.12 -16.01
N TYR A 40 -7.77 -21.86 -16.85
CA TYR A 40 -7.78 -20.73 -17.76
C TYR A 40 -8.99 -20.81 -18.68
N ALA A 41 -9.30 -21.99 -19.23
CA ALA A 41 -10.49 -22.22 -20.05
C ALA A 41 -11.81 -21.98 -19.29
N ALA A 42 -11.86 -22.24 -17.98
CA ALA A 42 -13.07 -22.11 -17.17
C ALA A 42 -13.47 -20.65 -16.86
N TYR A 43 -12.55 -19.69 -16.92
CA TYR A 43 -12.88 -18.28 -16.67
C TYR A 43 -13.33 -17.55 -17.95
N PRO A 44 -14.30 -16.63 -17.85
CA PRO A 44 -14.70 -15.76 -18.96
C PRO A 44 -13.51 -14.95 -19.51
N VAL A 45 -13.52 -14.67 -20.82
CA VAL A 45 -12.44 -13.92 -21.50
C VAL A 45 -12.17 -12.58 -20.82
N ALA A 46 -13.22 -11.85 -20.43
CA ALA A 46 -13.09 -10.58 -19.71
C ALA A 46 -12.28 -10.73 -18.41
N GLN A 47 -12.53 -11.77 -17.62
CA GLN A 47 -11.83 -12.00 -16.35
C GLN A 47 -10.34 -12.32 -16.54
N ARG A 48 -10.00 -13.01 -17.65
CA ARG A 48 -8.59 -13.27 -18.02
C ARG A 48 -7.86 -11.96 -18.36
N TRP A 49 -8.52 -11.07 -19.11
CA TRP A 49 -7.99 -9.74 -19.40
C TRP A 49 -7.81 -8.91 -18.13
N LEU A 50 -8.76 -8.96 -17.19
CA LEU A 50 -8.61 -8.27 -15.90
C LEU A 50 -7.39 -8.73 -15.12
N TRP A 51 -7.08 -10.03 -15.13
CA TRP A 51 -5.86 -10.54 -14.48
C TRP A 51 -4.59 -10.06 -15.17
N LEU A 52 -4.57 -10.03 -16.49
CA LEU A 52 -3.43 -9.52 -17.25
C LEU A 52 -3.23 -8.01 -17.00
N ILE A 53 -4.31 -7.23 -17.02
CA ILE A 53 -4.29 -5.80 -16.71
C ILE A 53 -3.76 -5.59 -15.29
N ALA A 54 -4.27 -6.33 -14.31
CA ALA A 54 -3.83 -6.24 -12.92
C ALA A 54 -2.35 -6.63 -12.76
N LEU A 55 -1.88 -7.64 -13.46
CA LEU A 55 -0.47 -8.06 -13.46
C LEU A 55 0.44 -6.97 -14.04
N LEU A 56 0.11 -6.45 -15.23
CA LEU A 56 0.87 -5.39 -15.89
C LEU A 56 0.89 -4.11 -15.06
N TRP A 57 -0.28 -3.74 -14.51
CA TRP A 57 -0.42 -2.63 -13.57
C TRP A 57 0.54 -2.80 -12.39
N SER A 58 0.47 -3.93 -11.68
CA SER A 58 1.33 -4.22 -10.53
C SER A 58 2.83 -4.19 -10.85
N LEU A 59 3.25 -4.61 -12.05
CA LEU A 59 4.65 -4.49 -12.48
C LEU A 59 5.05 -3.04 -12.69
N VAL A 60 4.24 -2.26 -13.42
CA VAL A 60 4.56 -0.86 -13.73
C VAL A 60 4.54 0.01 -12.47
N THR A 61 3.59 -0.20 -11.56
CA THR A 61 3.52 0.51 -10.27
C THR A 61 4.72 0.16 -9.39
N LEU A 62 5.15 -1.09 -9.35
CA LEU A 62 6.35 -1.51 -8.61
C LEU A 62 7.60 -0.83 -9.16
N ILE A 63 7.80 -0.87 -10.49
CA ILE A 63 8.93 -0.23 -11.16
C ILE A 63 8.92 1.29 -10.92
N SER A 64 7.76 1.92 -11.03
CA SER A 64 7.55 3.34 -10.77
C SER A 64 7.90 3.70 -9.32
N GLY A 65 7.48 2.88 -8.35
CA GLY A 65 7.81 3.08 -6.94
C GLY A 65 9.29 2.97 -6.64
N LEU A 66 9.94 1.95 -7.19
CA LEU A 66 11.40 1.78 -7.07
C LEU A 66 12.16 2.95 -7.73
N ALA A 67 11.68 3.44 -8.86
CA ALA A 67 12.24 4.62 -9.52
C ALA A 67 12.10 5.87 -8.62
N LEU A 68 10.93 6.09 -8.02
CA LEU A 68 10.66 7.20 -7.10
C LEU A 68 11.50 7.12 -5.82
N LEU A 69 11.68 5.92 -5.25
CA LEU A 69 12.57 5.72 -4.10
C LEU A 69 14.02 6.07 -4.41
N ARG A 70 14.45 5.89 -5.67
CA ARG A 70 15.77 6.27 -6.17
C ARG A 70 15.85 7.74 -6.61
N GLY A 71 14.79 8.53 -6.39
CA GLY A 71 14.72 9.94 -6.77
C GLY A 71 14.58 10.17 -8.28
N ARG A 72 14.15 9.18 -9.05
CA ARG A 72 13.96 9.32 -10.50
C ARG A 72 12.56 9.87 -10.80
N GLY A 73 12.49 11.06 -11.36
CA GLY A 73 11.24 11.76 -11.60
C GLY A 73 10.32 11.14 -12.65
N TRP A 74 10.87 10.39 -13.61
CA TRP A 74 10.06 9.66 -14.60
C TRP A 74 9.10 8.67 -13.95
N GLY A 75 9.40 8.17 -12.74
CA GLY A 75 8.52 7.28 -11.98
C GLY A 75 7.13 7.85 -11.70
N ARG A 76 6.99 9.19 -11.67
CA ARG A 76 5.66 9.83 -11.53
C ARG A 76 4.84 9.73 -12.78
N VAL A 77 5.48 10.05 -13.90
CA VAL A 77 4.83 10.07 -15.21
C VAL A 77 4.47 8.64 -15.60
N SER A 78 5.37 7.67 -15.38
CA SER A 78 5.06 6.26 -15.63
C SER A 78 3.89 5.76 -14.79
N TYR A 79 3.82 6.12 -13.50
CA TYR A 79 2.69 5.76 -12.65
C TYR A 79 1.39 6.37 -13.16
N ALA A 80 1.36 7.68 -13.41
CA ALA A 80 0.15 8.37 -13.85
C ALA A 80 -0.35 7.86 -15.20
N CYS A 81 0.54 7.70 -16.19
CA CYS A 81 0.19 7.14 -17.49
C CYS A 81 -0.36 5.71 -17.35
N ALA A 82 0.33 4.85 -16.58
CA ALA A 82 -0.13 3.50 -16.34
C ALA A 82 -1.48 3.47 -15.60
N ALA A 83 -1.73 4.43 -14.69
CA ALA A 83 -2.96 4.51 -13.93
C ALA A 83 -4.12 4.86 -14.85
N CYS A 84 -3.94 5.86 -15.71
CA CYS A 84 -4.93 6.22 -16.72
C CYS A 84 -5.23 5.05 -17.67
N LEU A 85 -4.20 4.37 -18.18
CA LEU A 85 -4.36 3.23 -19.08
C LEU A 85 -5.05 2.05 -18.38
N ALA A 86 -4.66 1.73 -17.16
CA ALA A 86 -5.28 0.67 -16.37
C ALA A 86 -6.75 0.98 -16.05
N LEU A 87 -7.07 2.21 -15.67
CA LEU A 87 -8.45 2.64 -15.42
C LEU A 87 -9.31 2.54 -16.69
N LEU A 88 -8.83 3.03 -17.83
CA LEU A 88 -9.52 2.89 -19.11
C LEU A 88 -9.77 1.41 -19.44
N ALA A 89 -8.74 0.56 -19.28
CA ALA A 89 -8.89 -0.87 -19.50
C ALA A 89 -9.89 -1.52 -18.53
N TYR A 90 -9.92 -1.10 -17.27
CA TYR A 90 -10.92 -1.55 -16.30
C TYR A 90 -12.34 -1.10 -16.68
N PHE A 91 -12.54 0.12 -17.17
CA PHE A 91 -13.86 0.55 -17.64
C PHE A 91 -14.35 -0.18 -18.89
N ILE A 92 -13.42 -0.64 -19.75
CA ILE A 92 -13.76 -1.42 -20.95
C ILE A 92 -14.12 -2.88 -20.59
N VAL A 93 -13.40 -3.48 -19.63
CA VAL A 93 -13.45 -4.93 -19.40
C VAL A 93 -14.20 -5.31 -18.11
N ALA A 94 -14.14 -4.48 -17.06
CA ALA A 94 -14.75 -4.76 -15.77
C ALA A 94 -16.16 -4.18 -15.65
N PRO A 95 -17.02 -4.75 -14.80
CA PRO A 95 -18.22 -4.06 -14.33
C PRO A 95 -17.88 -2.70 -13.74
N TRP A 96 -18.71 -1.70 -14.02
CA TRP A 96 -18.48 -0.31 -13.58
C TRP A 96 -18.19 -0.13 -12.08
N PRO A 97 -18.81 -0.88 -11.13
CA PRO A 97 -18.50 -0.72 -9.70
C PRO A 97 -17.05 -1.11 -9.38
N LEU A 98 -16.54 -2.14 -10.07
CA LEU A 98 -15.18 -2.65 -9.88
C LEU A 98 -14.16 -1.65 -10.44
N ALA A 99 -14.43 -1.08 -11.61
CA ALA A 99 -13.60 -0.02 -12.20
C ALA A 99 -13.57 1.24 -11.31
N LEU A 100 -14.72 1.67 -10.78
CA LEU A 100 -14.81 2.85 -9.91
C LEU A 100 -13.99 2.74 -8.63
N CYS A 101 -13.91 1.57 -8.02
CA CYS A 101 -13.13 1.39 -6.79
C CYS A 101 -11.63 1.63 -6.95
N ALA A 102 -11.10 1.51 -8.17
CA ALA A 102 -9.69 1.81 -8.46
C ALA A 102 -9.41 3.33 -8.59
N VAL A 103 -10.44 4.15 -8.89
CA VAL A 103 -10.29 5.58 -9.17
C VAL A 103 -9.75 6.36 -7.96
N PRO A 104 -10.34 6.26 -6.74
CA PRO A 104 -9.85 7.02 -5.59
C PRO A 104 -8.39 6.72 -5.24
N VAL A 105 -7.96 5.47 -5.43
CA VAL A 105 -6.60 5.01 -5.15
C VAL A 105 -5.60 5.63 -6.13
N ALA A 106 -5.91 5.57 -7.42
CA ALA A 106 -5.10 6.15 -8.48
C ALA A 106 -5.01 7.67 -8.36
N GLU A 107 -6.15 8.33 -8.12
CA GLU A 107 -6.24 9.77 -7.98
C GLU A 107 -5.47 10.27 -6.74
N ALA A 108 -5.71 9.68 -5.57
CA ALA A 108 -5.05 10.09 -4.34
C ALA A 108 -3.52 9.93 -4.43
N THR A 109 -3.06 8.81 -5.00
CA THR A 109 -1.62 8.57 -5.16
C THR A 109 -1.01 9.56 -6.15
N THR A 110 -1.67 9.80 -7.29
CA THR A 110 -1.22 10.78 -8.29
C THR A 110 -1.20 12.19 -7.71
N ALA A 111 -2.24 12.61 -7.00
CA ALA A 111 -2.31 13.91 -6.35
C ALA A 111 -1.15 14.12 -5.36
N VAL A 112 -0.81 13.10 -4.56
CA VAL A 112 0.34 13.17 -3.65
C VAL A 112 1.66 13.27 -4.43
N LEU A 113 1.84 12.48 -5.49
CA LEU A 113 3.06 12.49 -6.30
C LEU A 113 3.27 13.82 -7.04
N PHE A 114 2.20 14.44 -7.54
CA PHE A 114 2.26 15.72 -8.26
C PHE A 114 2.08 16.95 -7.35
N SER A 115 1.83 16.76 -6.06
CA SER A 115 1.80 17.86 -5.09
C SER A 115 3.13 18.62 -5.01
N ARG A 116 3.10 19.84 -4.46
CA ARG A 116 4.31 20.62 -4.13
C ARG A 116 5.30 19.80 -3.28
N ALA A 117 4.79 19.03 -2.31
CA ALA A 117 5.60 18.17 -1.45
C ALA A 117 6.29 17.05 -2.25
N GLY A 118 5.59 16.49 -3.24
CA GLY A 118 6.17 15.60 -4.22
C GLY A 118 7.32 16.31 -4.95
N THR A 119 7.06 17.41 -5.65
CA THR A 119 8.09 18.11 -6.44
C THR A 119 9.35 18.43 -5.63
N HIS A 120 9.18 18.88 -4.38
CA HIS A 120 10.31 19.07 -3.47
C HIS A 120 11.04 17.77 -3.10
N TYR A 121 10.33 16.66 -2.85
CA TYR A 121 10.95 15.36 -2.55
C TYR A 121 11.92 14.87 -3.63
N LEU A 122 11.62 15.12 -4.92
CA LEU A 122 12.52 14.72 -6.02
C LEU A 122 13.64 15.72 -6.29
N ARG A 123 13.42 17.01 -5.98
CA ARG A 123 14.43 18.06 -6.15
C ARG A 123 15.46 18.05 -5.02
N ASP A 124 15.05 17.71 -3.81
CA ASP A 124 15.96 17.54 -2.69
C ASP A 124 16.79 16.26 -2.83
N ASP A 125 18.08 16.32 -2.48
CA ASP A 125 18.96 15.15 -2.33
C ASP A 125 18.47 14.15 -1.24
N ALA A 126 17.32 14.41 -0.61
CA ALA A 126 16.62 13.53 0.32
C ALA A 126 16.22 12.18 -0.30
N ALA A 127 16.05 12.11 -1.62
CA ALA A 127 15.85 10.84 -2.33
C ALA A 127 17.17 10.08 -2.57
N ARG A 128 18.30 10.79 -2.66
CA ARG A 128 19.65 10.23 -2.88
C ARG A 128 20.36 9.82 -1.58
N HIS A 129 20.05 10.48 -0.45
CA HIS A 129 20.65 10.20 0.86
C HIS A 129 20.20 8.88 1.54
N ASN A 130 19.37 8.07 0.89
CA ASN A 130 19.15 6.69 1.34
C ASN A 130 20.38 5.79 1.06
N ALA A 131 21.35 6.23 0.24
CA ALA A 131 22.53 5.44 -0.11
C ALA A 131 23.56 5.31 1.03
N ALA A 132 23.63 6.29 1.94
CA ALA A 132 24.60 6.31 3.05
C ALA A 132 24.10 5.61 4.33
N SER A 133 23.21 4.62 4.21
CA SER A 133 22.64 3.93 5.37
C SER A 133 23.48 2.70 5.72
N GLY A 134 24.19 2.74 6.86
CA GLY A 134 24.88 1.57 7.41
C GLY A 134 23.93 0.38 7.64
N TRP A 135 24.47 -0.82 7.84
CA TRP A 135 23.70 -2.08 7.92
C TRP A 135 22.50 -2.01 8.89
N ARG A 136 22.66 -1.34 10.05
CA ARG A 136 21.60 -1.15 11.05
C ARG A 136 20.37 -0.46 10.50
N ALA A 137 20.55 0.56 9.65
CA ALA A 137 19.45 1.30 9.06
C ALA A 137 18.72 0.50 7.98
N ARG A 138 19.45 -0.33 7.23
CA ARG A 138 18.86 -1.28 6.26
C ARG A 138 18.05 -2.35 6.99
N PHE A 139 18.61 -2.92 8.05
CA PHE A 139 17.93 -3.93 8.86
C PHE A 139 16.69 -3.36 9.55
N ALA A 140 16.76 -2.15 10.10
CA ALA A 140 15.58 -1.46 10.63
C ALA A 140 14.48 -1.27 9.56
N THR A 141 14.86 -0.87 8.35
CA THR A 141 13.92 -0.70 7.23
C THR A 141 13.27 -2.04 6.85
N LEU A 142 14.06 -3.11 6.79
CA LEU A 142 13.57 -4.46 6.54
C LEU A 142 12.56 -4.88 7.62
N CYS A 143 12.85 -4.65 8.90
CA CYS A 143 11.91 -4.94 9.99
C CYS A 143 10.59 -4.18 9.83
N PHE A 144 10.63 -2.90 9.47
CA PHE A 144 9.40 -2.12 9.23
C PHE A 144 8.62 -2.64 8.02
N VAL A 145 9.28 -2.96 6.91
CA VAL A 145 8.64 -3.52 5.70
C VAL A 145 8.00 -4.87 6.00
N LEU A 146 8.71 -5.76 6.70
CA LEU A 146 8.19 -7.07 7.11
C LEU A 146 7.02 -6.91 8.08
N SER A 147 7.10 -5.96 9.02
CA SER A 147 5.98 -5.71 9.93
C SER A 147 4.73 -5.22 9.20
N SER A 148 4.83 -4.21 8.32
CA SER A 148 3.69 -3.72 7.55
C SER A 148 3.08 -4.83 6.68
N THR A 149 3.93 -5.66 6.09
CA THR A 149 3.51 -6.85 5.34
C THR A 149 2.74 -7.84 6.23
N LEU A 150 3.30 -8.19 7.38
CA LEU A 150 2.65 -9.13 8.30
C LEU A 150 1.34 -8.57 8.85
N LEU A 151 1.28 -7.29 9.24
CA LEU A 151 0.03 -6.64 9.67
C LEU A 151 -1.05 -6.72 8.59
N TYR A 152 -0.68 -6.45 7.34
CA TYR A 152 -1.60 -6.57 6.20
C TYR A 152 -2.11 -8.00 6.05
N LEU A 153 -1.20 -8.98 6.11
CA LEU A 153 -1.57 -10.38 5.98
C LEU A 153 -2.45 -10.85 7.15
N THR A 154 -2.11 -10.49 8.38
CA THR A 154 -2.88 -10.77 9.58
C THR A 154 -4.28 -10.17 9.50
N HIS A 155 -4.40 -8.92 9.08
CA HIS A 155 -5.69 -8.25 9.00
C HIS A 155 -6.59 -8.91 7.94
N LEU A 156 -6.05 -9.21 6.76
CA LEU A 156 -6.80 -9.95 5.74
C LEU A 156 -7.20 -11.36 6.20
N THR A 157 -6.34 -12.11 6.90
CA THR A 157 -6.74 -13.43 7.42
C THR A 157 -7.79 -13.34 8.51
N MET A 158 -7.81 -12.28 9.33
CA MET A 158 -8.87 -12.05 10.32
C MET A 158 -10.19 -11.65 9.67
N CYS A 159 -10.14 -10.88 8.57
CA CYS A 159 -11.34 -10.28 7.98
C CYS A 159 -11.95 -11.12 6.85
N THR A 160 -11.21 -12.07 6.27
CA THR A 160 -11.66 -12.89 5.14
C THR A 160 -11.70 -14.38 5.49
N THR A 161 -12.81 -15.03 5.16
CA THR A 161 -13.00 -16.49 5.35
C THR A 161 -12.49 -17.32 4.16
N ALA A 162 -12.20 -16.67 3.03
CA ALA A 162 -11.76 -17.30 1.79
C ALA A 162 -10.74 -16.42 1.06
N GLY A 163 -9.92 -17.04 0.20
CA GLY A 163 -8.99 -16.32 -0.68
C GLY A 163 -7.59 -16.93 -0.75
N TRP A 164 -6.71 -16.28 -1.50
CA TRP A 164 -5.32 -16.73 -1.67
C TRP A 164 -4.57 -16.76 -0.34
N ILE A 165 -4.87 -15.83 0.56
CA ILE A 165 -4.14 -15.67 1.81
C ILE A 165 -4.36 -16.84 2.77
N VAL A 166 -5.58 -17.39 2.81
CA VAL A 166 -5.94 -18.58 3.59
C VAL A 166 -5.17 -19.81 3.08
N ARG A 167 -4.84 -19.85 1.78
CA ARG A 167 -4.07 -20.95 1.18
C ARG A 167 -2.57 -20.79 1.31
N VAL A 168 -2.06 -19.56 1.42
CA VAL A 168 -0.63 -19.29 1.60
C VAL A 168 -0.22 -19.41 3.07
N LEU A 169 -1.12 -19.13 4.00
CA LEU A 169 -0.91 -19.25 5.45
C LEU A 169 -1.88 -20.27 6.09
N PRO A 170 -1.90 -21.54 5.64
CA PRO A 170 -2.78 -22.53 6.24
C PRO A 170 -2.35 -22.78 7.70
N GLY A 171 -3.27 -22.56 8.64
CA GLY A 171 -3.07 -22.90 10.04
C GLY A 171 -2.16 -21.97 10.84
N TRP A 172 -1.73 -20.82 10.29
CA TRP A 172 -1.03 -19.81 11.07
C TRP A 172 -2.05 -18.99 11.88
N PRO A 173 -2.03 -19.05 13.23
CA PRO A 173 -2.97 -18.29 14.01
C PRO A 173 -2.74 -16.79 13.77
N ALA A 174 -3.80 -16.02 13.52
CA ALA A 174 -3.68 -14.60 13.26
C ALA A 174 -2.97 -13.84 14.41
N TRP A 175 -3.08 -14.34 15.65
CA TRP A 175 -2.39 -13.76 16.80
C TRP A 175 -0.86 -13.92 16.74
N THR A 176 -0.31 -15.01 16.18
CA THR A 176 1.16 -15.19 16.09
C THR A 176 1.77 -14.21 15.10
N THR A 177 1.11 -14.00 13.97
CA THR A 177 1.53 -13.02 12.95
C THR A 177 1.41 -11.59 13.46
N LEU A 178 0.38 -11.28 14.26
CA LEU A 178 0.26 -10.01 14.95
C LEU A 178 1.43 -9.78 15.92
N ILE A 179 1.75 -10.74 16.79
CA ILE A 179 2.89 -10.65 17.72
C ILE A 179 4.21 -10.49 16.95
N ALA A 180 4.42 -11.27 15.89
CA ALA A 180 5.61 -11.14 15.06
C ALA A 180 5.73 -9.73 14.46
N SER A 181 4.62 -9.17 14.00
CA SER A 181 4.61 -7.82 13.43
C SER A 181 4.93 -6.73 14.47
N THR A 182 4.44 -6.85 15.70
CA THR A 182 4.72 -5.89 16.78
C THR A 182 6.17 -6.00 17.25
N VAL A 183 6.70 -7.22 17.38
CA VAL A 183 8.13 -7.46 17.66
C VAL A 183 9.01 -6.83 16.59
N LEU A 184 8.67 -7.00 15.31
CA LEU A 184 9.43 -6.39 14.22
C LEU A 184 9.40 -4.85 14.25
N ILE A 185 8.26 -4.22 14.63
CA ILE A 185 8.22 -2.77 14.85
C ILE A 185 9.14 -2.37 15.99
N ALA A 186 9.11 -3.10 17.11
CA ALA A 186 9.95 -2.81 18.27
C ALA A 186 11.44 -2.93 17.91
N VAL A 187 11.84 -4.03 17.26
CA VAL A 187 13.20 -4.26 16.78
C VAL A 187 13.62 -3.16 15.79
N GLY A 188 12.79 -2.86 14.79
CA GLY A 188 13.05 -1.79 13.82
C GLY A 188 13.19 -0.41 14.46
N ALA A 189 12.39 -0.12 15.49
CA ALA A 189 12.47 1.11 16.27
C ALA A 189 13.77 1.19 17.09
N LEU A 190 14.16 0.10 17.77
CA LEU A 190 15.40 0.04 18.55
C LEU A 190 16.64 0.26 17.68
N LEU A 191 16.66 -0.35 16.50
CA LEU A 191 17.74 -0.21 15.51
C LEU A 191 17.78 1.16 14.82
N SER A 192 16.69 1.92 14.89
CA SER A 192 16.62 3.26 14.32
C SER A 192 17.26 4.32 15.21
N GLN A 193 17.78 5.38 14.59
CA GLN A 193 18.43 6.49 15.29
C GLN A 193 17.45 7.20 16.25
N LYS A 194 17.94 7.63 17.43
CA LYS A 194 17.18 8.10 18.60
C LYS A 194 16.14 9.21 18.31
N GLY A 195 16.28 10.02 17.25
CA GLY A 195 15.29 11.05 16.86
C GLY A 195 14.30 10.64 15.74
N SER A 196 14.39 9.41 15.24
CA SER A 196 13.63 8.94 14.06
C SER A 196 12.75 7.71 14.32
N ARG A 197 12.88 7.09 15.51
CA ARG A 197 12.20 5.83 15.87
C ARG A 197 10.68 5.94 15.73
N VAL A 198 10.09 6.88 16.49
CA VAL A 198 8.62 7.11 16.50
C VAL A 198 8.10 7.47 15.12
N TRP A 199 8.85 8.28 14.37
CA TRP A 199 8.47 8.65 13.01
C TRP A 199 8.48 7.46 12.05
N ARG A 200 9.53 6.61 12.08
CA ARG A 200 9.62 5.43 11.21
C ARG A 200 8.56 4.39 11.53
N SER A 201 8.30 4.15 12.81
CA SER A 201 7.18 3.28 13.24
C SER A 201 5.84 3.83 12.78
N GLY A 202 5.59 5.13 12.95
CA GLY A 202 4.37 5.78 12.46
C GLY A 202 4.21 5.70 10.94
N VAL A 203 5.30 5.83 10.18
CA VAL A 203 5.29 5.62 8.72
C VAL A 203 4.94 4.17 8.39
N ALA A 204 5.55 3.17 9.05
CA ALA A 204 5.28 1.75 8.79
C ALA A 204 3.81 1.38 9.06
N LEU A 205 3.25 1.86 10.18
CA LEU A 205 1.84 1.65 10.50
C LEU A 205 0.92 2.35 9.49
N MET A 206 1.24 3.59 9.13
CA MET A 206 0.43 4.32 8.14
C MET A 206 0.50 3.69 6.75
N VAL A 207 1.64 3.12 6.36
CA VAL A 207 1.77 2.35 5.11
C VAL A 207 0.82 1.16 5.10
N PHE A 208 0.77 0.40 6.21
CA PHE A 208 -0.22 -0.67 6.37
C PHE A 208 -1.65 -0.13 6.24
N VAL A 209 -2.01 0.94 6.97
CA VAL A 209 -3.36 1.53 6.95
C VAL A 209 -3.78 1.95 5.55
N VAL A 210 -2.90 2.58 4.78
CA VAL A 210 -3.19 3.02 3.41
C VAL A 210 -3.36 1.82 2.46
N VAL A 211 -2.48 0.82 2.55
CA VAL A 211 -2.56 -0.40 1.74
C VAL A 211 -3.83 -1.17 2.06
N ASP A 212 -4.14 -1.31 3.34
CA ASP A 212 -5.34 -1.97 3.82
C ASP A 212 -6.62 -1.23 3.39
N ALA A 213 -6.67 0.09 3.55
CA ALA A 213 -7.79 0.89 3.06
C ALA A 213 -8.01 0.72 1.54
N PHE A 214 -6.93 0.66 0.75
CA PHE A 214 -7.03 0.40 -0.69
C PHE A 214 -7.51 -1.02 -1.00
N ALA A 215 -7.09 -2.02 -0.22
CA ALA A 215 -7.60 -3.38 -0.33
C ALA A 215 -9.10 -3.44 0.00
N LEU A 216 -9.52 -2.79 1.10
CA LEU A 216 -10.93 -2.70 1.50
C LEU A 216 -11.79 -2.02 0.42
N LEU A 217 -11.31 -0.94 -0.19
CA LEU A 217 -11.99 -0.33 -1.34
C LEU A 217 -12.10 -1.31 -2.51
N GLY A 218 -11.09 -2.13 -2.75
CA GLY A 218 -11.13 -3.19 -3.77
C GLY A 218 -12.11 -4.32 -3.46
N TYR A 219 -12.37 -4.61 -2.17
CA TYR A 219 -13.36 -5.60 -1.73
C TYR A 219 -14.79 -5.04 -1.71
N LEU A 220 -14.96 -3.72 -1.70
CA LEU A 220 -16.28 -3.08 -1.58
C LEU A 220 -17.29 -3.53 -2.66
N PRO A 221 -16.94 -3.67 -3.96
CA PRO A 221 -17.87 -4.15 -4.98
C PRO A 221 -18.39 -5.56 -4.71
N TYR A 222 -17.64 -6.36 -3.96
CA TYR A 222 -17.98 -7.74 -3.61
C TYR A 222 -18.83 -7.84 -2.34
N ALA A 223 -19.12 -6.72 -1.67
CA ALA A 223 -20.06 -6.71 -0.55
C ALA A 223 -21.45 -7.20 -1.03
N PRO A 224 -22.23 -7.90 -0.18
CA PRO A 224 -23.53 -8.48 -0.59
C PRO A 224 -24.48 -7.47 -1.25
N ALA A 225 -24.49 -6.22 -0.78
CA ALA A 225 -25.34 -5.16 -1.33
C ALA A 225 -24.94 -4.70 -2.75
N LEU A 226 -23.66 -4.85 -3.12
CA LEU A 226 -23.10 -4.37 -4.39
C LEU A 226 -22.80 -5.50 -5.38
N ALA A 227 -22.58 -6.73 -4.90
CA ALA A 227 -22.22 -7.88 -5.73
C ALA A 227 -23.24 -8.17 -6.85
N ARG A 228 -24.52 -7.84 -6.62
CA ARG A 228 -25.58 -7.96 -7.64
C ARG A 228 -25.30 -7.17 -8.92
N TYR A 229 -24.50 -6.11 -8.86
CA TYR A 229 -24.14 -5.27 -10.00
C TYR A 229 -22.92 -5.77 -10.78
N LEU A 230 -22.22 -6.81 -10.29
CA LEU A 230 -21.03 -7.36 -10.94
C LEU A 230 -21.38 -8.42 -12.01
N GLY A 231 -22.58 -9.00 -11.95
CA GLY A 231 -23.02 -10.08 -12.84
C GLY A 231 -22.72 -11.48 -12.31
N PRO A 232 -23.19 -12.53 -12.99
CA PRO A 232 -23.25 -13.90 -12.47
C PRO A 232 -21.87 -14.58 -12.29
N ALA A 233 -20.83 -14.06 -12.95
CA ALA A 233 -19.46 -14.57 -12.82
C ALA A 233 -18.79 -14.20 -11.50
N TYR A 234 -19.34 -13.22 -10.78
CA TYR A 234 -18.78 -12.70 -9.53
C TYR A 234 -19.58 -13.22 -8.35
N ARG A 235 -18.87 -13.65 -7.30
CA ARG A 235 -19.47 -14.12 -6.06
C ARG A 235 -19.27 -13.08 -4.96
N PRO A 236 -20.26 -12.90 -4.07
CA PRO A 236 -20.08 -12.05 -2.91
C PRO A 236 -18.95 -12.60 -2.04
N TYR A 237 -18.20 -11.69 -1.42
CA TYR A 237 -17.18 -12.01 -0.44
C TYR A 237 -17.69 -11.66 0.95
N ASP A 238 -17.70 -12.66 1.85
CA ASP A 238 -18.00 -12.44 3.25
C ASP A 238 -16.79 -11.81 3.93
N MET A 239 -16.88 -10.50 4.16
CA MET A 239 -15.89 -9.73 4.89
C MET A 239 -16.50 -9.19 6.18
N LEU A 240 -15.78 -9.35 7.29
CA LEU A 240 -16.16 -8.79 8.59
C LEU A 240 -15.90 -7.28 8.63
N TRP A 241 -16.69 -6.50 7.89
CA TRP A 241 -16.48 -5.05 7.67
C TRP A 241 -16.33 -4.25 8.97
N GLY A 242 -17.12 -4.54 10.00
CA GLY A 242 -17.02 -3.87 11.29
C GLY A 242 -15.66 -4.07 11.96
N VAL A 243 -15.15 -5.31 11.93
CA VAL A 243 -13.82 -5.65 12.47
C VAL A 243 -12.72 -5.00 11.64
N ALA A 244 -12.83 -5.08 10.30
CA ALA A 244 -11.88 -4.49 9.39
C ALA A 244 -11.73 -2.98 9.63
N ILE A 245 -12.83 -2.23 9.57
CA ILE A 245 -12.84 -0.77 9.75
C ILE A 245 -12.32 -0.38 11.14
N ALA A 246 -12.75 -1.09 12.20
CA ALA A 246 -12.31 -0.79 13.56
C ALA A 246 -10.80 -0.96 13.74
N LEU A 247 -10.23 -2.09 13.29
CA LEU A 247 -8.79 -2.34 13.38
C LEU A 247 -7.97 -1.34 12.58
N THR A 248 -8.38 -1.06 11.33
CA THR A 248 -7.70 -0.09 10.46
C THR A 248 -7.75 1.31 11.07
N SER A 249 -8.87 1.68 11.69
CA SER A 249 -9.05 2.98 12.36
C SER A 249 -8.19 3.11 13.62
N ILE A 250 -8.14 2.07 14.46
CA ILE A 250 -7.30 2.05 15.68
C ILE A 250 -5.83 2.17 15.31
N ILE A 251 -5.36 1.36 14.34
CA ILE A 251 -3.97 1.41 13.88
C ILE A 251 -3.68 2.75 13.19
N GLY A 252 -4.64 3.29 12.43
CA GLY A 252 -4.57 4.62 11.82
C GLY A 252 -4.42 5.73 12.85
N ALA A 253 -5.23 5.72 13.91
CA ALA A 253 -5.15 6.67 15.01
C ALA A 253 -3.77 6.60 15.69
N LEU A 254 -3.28 5.39 15.99
CA LEU A 254 -1.95 5.18 16.55
C LEU A 254 -0.84 5.69 15.61
N ALA A 255 -0.93 5.40 14.32
CA ALA A 255 0.03 5.88 13.34
C ALA A 255 0.04 7.43 13.29
N LEU A 256 -1.13 8.06 13.30
CA LEU A 256 -1.26 9.52 13.32
C LEU A 256 -0.66 10.13 14.58
N THR A 257 -0.94 9.58 15.77
CA THR A 257 -0.37 10.10 17.02
C THR A 257 1.15 10.01 17.01
N MET A 258 1.73 8.88 16.57
CA MET A 258 3.19 8.74 16.41
C MET A 258 3.77 9.74 15.40
N LEU A 259 3.10 9.94 14.26
CA LEU A 259 3.54 10.91 13.25
C LEU A 259 3.42 12.36 13.76
N GLN A 260 2.43 12.68 14.58
CA GLN A 260 2.26 14.00 15.20
C GLN A 260 3.30 14.26 16.28
N MET A 261 3.54 13.30 17.19
CA MET A 261 4.57 13.37 18.22
C MET A 261 5.98 13.54 17.65
N SER A 262 6.19 13.08 16.41
CA SER A 262 7.47 13.15 15.73
C SER A 262 7.63 14.36 14.79
N ARG A 263 6.70 15.34 14.84
CA ARG A 263 6.86 16.59 14.08
C ARG A 263 8.05 17.38 14.63
N VAL A 264 8.95 17.77 13.73
CA VAL A 264 10.05 18.68 14.07
C VAL A 264 9.44 20.08 14.26
N PRO A 265 9.73 20.80 15.36
CA PRO A 265 9.26 22.17 15.55
C PRO A 265 9.63 23.02 14.34
N ARG A 266 8.65 23.73 13.76
CA ARG A 266 8.95 24.72 12.71
C ARG A 266 9.74 25.85 13.38
N PRO A 267 10.88 26.31 12.82
CA PRO A 267 11.49 27.54 13.31
C PRO A 267 10.44 28.64 13.20
N ARG A 268 10.11 29.28 14.34
CA ARG A 268 9.25 30.47 14.34
C ARG A 268 9.93 31.50 13.43
N ALA A 269 9.20 32.05 12.47
CA ALA A 269 9.70 33.19 11.73
C ALA A 269 10.06 34.28 12.75
N PRO A 270 11.21 34.95 12.63
CA PRO A 270 11.53 36.07 13.49
C PRO A 270 10.39 37.09 13.39
N LEU A 271 9.87 37.50 14.55
CA LEU A 271 8.90 38.59 14.64
C LEU A 271 9.62 39.85 14.12
N THR A 272 9.36 40.20 12.87
CA THR A 272 9.70 41.53 12.36
C THR A 272 8.74 42.50 13.03
N MET A 273 9.21 43.28 13.99
CA MET A 273 8.44 44.43 14.45
C MET A 273 8.27 45.39 13.27
N PRO A 274 7.08 45.94 13.03
CA PRO A 274 6.93 47.02 12.09
C PRO A 274 7.71 48.24 12.61
N ASP A 275 8.64 48.73 11.80
CA ASP A 275 9.30 50.01 12.04
C ASP A 275 8.25 51.11 11.87
N TYR A 276 7.78 51.68 12.98
CA TYR A 276 7.00 52.91 12.95
C TYR A 276 8.02 54.07 12.87
N LEU A 277 8.17 54.63 11.66
CA LEU A 277 8.78 55.95 11.44
C LEU A 277 7.68 57.02 11.39
#